data_AF-A0A942BQ84-F1
#
_entry.id   AF-A0A942BQ84-F1
#
_cell.length_a   1.000
_cell.length_b   1.000
_cell.length_c   1.000
_cell.angle_alpha   90.00
_cell.angle_beta   90.00
_cell.angle_gamma   90.00
#
_symmetry.space_group_name_H-M   'P 1'
#
loop_
_entity.id
_entity.type
_entity.pdbx_description
1 polymer ?
#
loop_
_entity_poly.entity_id
_entity_poly.type
_entity_poly.pdbx_seq_one_letter_code
_entity_poly.pdbx_strand_id
1 'polypeptide(L)'
;MKALLDLFARHRNRETGIWTLGQDPQRTIYLEQGLVAFAQSTHPLDKLTTLLVERGKLTQAQLDYALQNLKPGLSIGRNLIEMGFITQRDLLEIAKAQVERVVWGAMGNLEEDPRFQAKSLDASVVRLSLDTPATLLVGCLHLRDRERLLDLLGPLEQKLQLDGPLDLSLPPDLARVPPLLDGQRRLLDLAQEAGVEPMRMGAFALFLREMGLASLRFGPPPDPVEPQIEWTAPPSASPLVASIEAAQQPTVDLSHLAGPLDALDEPESLDAQAELPPASDEPDFRIRETSGSVALPSGPLAPPSRKGFWIAILVILGLVGAFAGWRWTAQTPPSPATSPRPEAPQPESEVLTPPTRNLPTSPSPAAPVEPKADAAQAPPAPEPKPVATDPPSAARWTTLRKHDWETALIQGAAHRAALKDAWTLRLEVACQPDTLARAVAAFKEPADLFLAPMAMKDGRTCHQVCLGRFASEAEAQAAIARLPALFTEGGNKPRAFQASALPEKQ
;
A
#
# COMPACT_ATOMS: atom_id res chain seq x y z
N MET A 1 17.11 -6.12 -1.66
CA MET A 1 16.54 -5.98 -0.29
C MET A 1 17.66 -5.82 0.74
N LYS A 2 18.43 -4.73 0.69
CA LYS A 2 19.62 -4.57 1.55
C LYS A 2 19.25 -4.34 3.02
N ALA A 3 18.23 -3.53 3.27
CA ALA A 3 17.72 -3.24 4.61
C ALA A 3 17.34 -4.51 5.39
N LEU A 4 16.60 -5.42 4.74
CA LEU A 4 16.23 -6.71 5.32
C LEU A 4 17.45 -7.53 5.72
N LEU A 5 18.38 -7.75 4.79
CA LEU A 5 19.58 -8.56 5.04
C LEU A 5 20.48 -7.98 6.12
N ASP A 6 20.65 -6.66 6.12
CA ASP A 6 21.45 -5.99 7.14
C ASP A 6 20.82 -6.18 8.52
N LEU A 7 19.50 -6.00 8.66
CA LEU A 7 18.82 -6.18 9.94
C LEU A 7 18.93 -7.62 10.48
N PHE A 8 18.82 -8.64 9.61
CA PHE A 8 19.10 -10.03 9.98
C PHE A 8 20.55 -10.24 10.42
N ALA A 9 21.51 -9.62 9.73
CA ALA A 9 22.92 -9.67 10.13
C ALA A 9 23.14 -9.04 11.52
N ARG A 10 22.51 -7.89 11.80
CA ARG A 10 22.59 -7.24 13.13
C ARG A 10 22.01 -8.14 14.23
N HIS A 11 20.89 -8.81 13.93
CA HIS A 11 20.28 -9.79 14.84
C HIS A 11 21.24 -10.96 15.12
N ARG A 12 21.73 -11.62 14.07
CA ARG A 12 22.63 -12.79 14.19
C ARG A 12 23.92 -12.47 14.93
N ASN A 13 24.52 -11.32 14.64
CA ASN A 13 25.76 -10.87 15.28
C ASN A 13 25.55 -10.36 16.71
N ARG A 14 24.30 -10.34 17.21
CA ARG A 14 23.93 -9.81 18.53
C ARG A 14 24.42 -8.37 18.75
N GLU A 15 24.32 -7.55 17.70
CA GLU A 15 24.83 -6.18 17.75
C GLU A 15 23.93 -5.27 18.59
N THR A 16 24.55 -4.30 19.26
CA THR A 16 23.86 -3.28 20.07
C THR A 16 24.14 -1.91 19.46
N GLY A 17 23.08 -1.16 19.17
CA GLY A 17 23.24 0.12 18.49
C GLY A 17 21.95 0.67 17.91
N ILE A 18 22.12 1.72 17.11
CA ILE A 18 21.02 2.38 16.41
C ILE A 18 21.12 2.05 14.93
N TRP A 19 20.07 1.45 14.40
CA TRP A 19 19.90 1.15 12.99
C TRP A 19 18.94 2.16 12.39
N THR A 20 19.28 2.75 11.25
CA THR A 20 18.49 3.80 10.60
C THR A 20 18.33 3.52 9.11
N LEU A 21 17.18 3.93 8.57
CA LEU A 21 16.87 3.82 7.15
C LEU A 21 16.10 5.06 6.71
N GLY A 22 16.48 5.59 5.55
CA GLY A 22 15.87 6.77 4.96
C GLY A 22 16.26 8.09 5.62
N GLN A 23 15.87 9.18 4.96
CA GLN A 23 16.06 10.55 5.44
C GLN A 23 14.72 11.23 5.74
N ASP A 24 13.77 11.15 4.81
CA ASP A 24 12.38 11.56 5.03
C ASP A 24 11.45 10.79 4.07
N PRO A 25 10.66 9.81 4.55
CA PRO A 25 10.51 9.41 5.95
C PRO A 25 11.69 8.57 6.45
N GLN A 26 12.14 8.84 7.67
CA GLN A 26 13.20 8.09 8.35
C GLN A 26 12.60 7.09 9.34
N ARG A 27 13.17 5.88 9.37
CA ARG A 27 12.89 4.84 10.38
C ARG A 27 14.15 4.55 11.18
N THR A 28 13.98 4.42 12.49
CA THR A 28 15.07 4.14 13.44
C THR A 28 14.67 2.95 14.30
N ILE A 29 15.53 1.94 14.36
CA ILE A 29 15.38 0.72 15.15
C ILE A 29 16.52 0.67 16.16
N TYR A 30 16.18 0.50 17.43
CA TYR A 30 17.13 0.39 18.53
C TYR A 30 17.34 -1.09 18.83
N LEU A 31 18.59 -1.55 18.70
CA LEU A 31 18.97 -2.94 18.90
C LEU A 31 19.78 -3.08 20.19
N GLU A 32 19.44 -4.08 20.99
CA GLU A 32 20.17 -4.50 22.18
C GLU A 32 20.44 -6.00 22.08
N GLN A 33 21.71 -6.38 21.95
CA GLN A 33 22.13 -7.77 21.74
C GLN A 33 21.43 -8.45 20.55
N GLY A 34 21.19 -7.71 19.47
CA GLY A 34 20.47 -8.17 18.28
C GLY A 34 18.95 -8.22 18.44
N LEU A 35 18.41 -7.90 19.62
CA LEU A 35 16.97 -7.83 19.87
C LEU A 35 16.46 -6.41 19.65
N VAL A 36 15.27 -6.28 19.06
CA VAL A 36 14.60 -4.99 18.92
C VAL A 36 14.12 -4.53 20.29
N ALA A 37 14.75 -3.49 20.82
CA ALA A 37 14.35 -2.85 22.07
C ALA A 37 13.22 -1.83 21.85
N PHE A 38 13.31 -1.07 20.76
CA PHE A 38 12.34 -0.04 20.37
C PHE A 38 12.49 0.32 18.89
N ALA A 39 11.50 1.04 18.34
CA ALA A 39 11.64 1.67 17.04
C ALA A 39 10.77 2.94 16.94
N GLN A 40 11.19 3.87 16.09
CA GLN A 40 10.46 5.11 15.79
C GLN A 40 10.53 5.42 14.30
N SER A 41 9.55 6.18 13.81
CA SER A 41 9.44 6.52 12.39
C SER A 41 8.85 7.91 12.22
N THR A 42 9.32 8.64 11.21
CA THR A 42 8.70 9.90 10.78
C THR A 42 7.58 9.68 9.77
N HIS A 43 7.39 8.45 9.28
CA HIS A 43 6.33 8.11 8.34
C HIS A 43 4.94 8.33 8.96
N PRO A 44 4.00 9.04 8.30
CA PRO A 44 2.69 9.36 8.86
C PRO A 44 1.84 8.15 9.28
N LEU A 45 1.91 7.05 8.52
CA LEU A 45 1.19 5.81 8.83
C LEU A 45 1.80 5.01 10.00
N ASP A 46 3.04 5.30 10.38
CA ASP A 46 3.72 4.62 11.49
C ASP A 46 3.46 5.32 12.83
N LYS A 47 2.65 6.39 12.86
CA LYS A 47 2.32 7.12 14.08
C LYS A 47 1.38 6.30 14.97
N LEU A 48 1.63 6.34 16.28
CA LEU A 48 0.81 5.71 17.31
C LEU A 48 -0.67 6.12 17.22
N THR A 49 -0.96 7.40 16.97
CA THR A 49 -2.32 7.91 16.83
C THR A 49 -3.04 7.34 15.61
N THR A 50 -2.32 7.17 14.49
CA THR A 50 -2.87 6.54 13.27
C THR A 50 -3.21 5.09 13.55
N LEU A 51 -2.31 4.35 14.21
CA LEU A 51 -2.51 2.96 14.61
C LEU A 51 -3.70 2.76 15.57
N LEU A 52 -3.91 3.70 16.50
CA LEU A 52 -5.06 3.68 17.41
C LEU A 52 -6.38 3.79 16.64
N VAL A 53 -6.43 4.67 15.64
CA VAL A 53 -7.63 4.86 14.81
C VAL A 53 -7.86 3.67 13.88
N GLU A 54 -6.81 3.19 13.20
CA GLU A 54 -6.89 2.03 12.32
C GLU A 54 -7.37 0.77 13.04
N ARG A 55 -7.01 0.58 14.32
CA ARG A 55 -7.47 -0.55 15.13
C ARG A 55 -8.80 -0.31 15.84
N GLY A 56 -9.48 0.80 15.57
CA GLY A 56 -10.78 1.13 16.17
C GLY A 56 -10.72 1.41 17.69
N LYS A 57 -9.53 1.60 18.26
CA LYS A 57 -9.34 1.97 19.67
C LYS A 57 -9.66 3.44 19.93
N LEU A 58 -9.62 4.25 18.89
CA LEU A 58 -9.90 5.68 18.92
C LEU A 58 -10.65 6.07 17.65
N THR A 59 -11.67 6.92 17.77
CA THR A 59 -12.28 7.56 16.59
C THR A 59 -11.49 8.79 16.17
N GLN A 60 -11.61 9.22 14.91
CA GLN A 60 -10.95 10.45 14.45
C GLN A 60 -11.40 11.67 15.28
N ALA A 61 -12.69 11.76 15.63
CA ALA A 61 -13.23 12.83 16.46
C ALA A 61 -12.61 12.84 17.88
N GLN A 62 -12.42 11.67 18.51
CA GLN A 62 -11.74 11.59 19.80
C GLN A 62 -10.27 11.98 19.72
N LEU A 63 -9.58 11.60 18.63
CA LEU A 63 -8.21 12.03 18.39
C LEU A 63 -8.10 13.56 18.26
N ASP A 64 -8.97 14.15 17.44
CA ASP A 64 -9.01 15.60 17.23
C ASP A 64 -9.31 16.35 18.55
N TYR A 65 -10.27 15.85 19.33
CA TYR A 65 -10.57 16.38 20.67
C TYR A 65 -9.36 16.27 21.61
N ALA A 66 -8.67 15.13 21.62
CA ALA A 66 -7.50 14.92 22.46
C ALA A 66 -6.30 15.80 22.08
N LEU A 67 -6.14 16.11 20.79
CA LEU A 67 -5.11 17.03 20.30
C LEU A 67 -5.42 18.48 20.66
N GLN A 68 -6.68 18.91 20.53
CA GLN A 68 -7.11 20.26 20.90
C GLN A 68 -6.98 20.52 22.41
N ASN A 69 -7.19 19.48 23.22
CA ASN A 69 -7.12 19.54 24.67
C ASN A 69 -5.79 18.95 25.21
N LEU A 70 -4.73 18.97 24.39
CA LEU A 70 -3.41 18.48 24.82
C LEU A 70 -2.78 19.46 25.81
N LYS A 71 -2.67 19.01 27.06
CA LYS A 71 -2.01 19.76 28.12
C LYS A 71 -0.51 19.93 27.79
N PRO A 72 0.07 21.13 27.96
CA PRO A 72 1.51 21.34 27.76
C PRO A 72 2.35 20.37 28.60
N GLY A 73 3.35 19.74 27.99
CA GLY A 73 4.24 18.80 28.65
C GLY A 73 3.70 17.38 28.82
N LEU A 74 2.43 17.10 28.48
CA LEU A 74 1.92 15.73 28.39
C LEU A 74 2.13 15.15 27.00
N SER A 75 2.51 13.87 26.93
CA SER A 75 2.44 13.12 25.67
C SER A 75 1.01 12.82 25.30
N ILE A 76 0.75 12.72 24.00
CA ILE A 76 -0.57 12.39 23.46
C ILE A 76 -1.12 11.08 24.04
N GLY A 77 -0.28 10.05 24.20
CA GLY A 77 -0.67 8.77 24.80
C GLY A 77 -1.14 8.92 26.25
N ARG A 78 -0.44 9.73 27.06
CA ARG A 78 -0.86 10.02 28.44
C ARG A 78 -2.19 10.78 28.46
N ASN A 79 -2.33 11.77 27.58
CA ASN A 79 -3.52 12.59 27.49
C ASN A 79 -4.76 11.74 27.14
N LEU A 80 -4.61 10.80 26.20
CA LEU A 80 -5.67 9.85 25.83
C LEU A 80 -6.11 8.94 26.99
N ILE A 81 -5.17 8.55 27.86
CA ILE A 81 -5.48 7.78 29.08
C ILE A 81 -6.19 8.68 30.10
N GLU A 82 -5.71 9.89 30.34
CA GLU A 82 -6.33 10.83 31.29
C GLU A 82 -7.77 11.22 30.88
N MET A 83 -8.04 11.28 29.59
CA MET A 83 -9.39 11.51 29.03
C MET A 83 -10.28 10.27 29.03
N GLY A 84 -9.74 9.10 29.40
CA GLY A 84 -10.48 7.84 29.43
C GLY A 84 -10.80 7.26 28.04
N PHE A 85 -10.15 7.73 26.98
CA PHE A 85 -10.38 7.22 25.62
C PHE A 85 -9.70 5.87 25.37
N ILE A 86 -8.55 5.63 26.00
CA ILE A 86 -7.83 4.36 25.93
C ILE A 86 -7.33 3.96 27.32
N THR A 87 -7.10 2.67 27.53
CA THR A 87 -6.44 2.19 28.74
C THR A 87 -4.92 2.17 28.58
N GLN A 88 -4.21 2.04 29.70
CA GLN A 88 -2.76 1.86 29.69
C GLN A 88 -2.33 0.56 28.99
N ARG A 89 -3.16 -0.49 29.08
CA ARG A 89 -2.93 -1.75 28.35
C ARG A 89 -3.04 -1.53 26.85
N ASP A 90 -4.07 -0.81 26.39
CA ASP A 90 -4.22 -0.47 24.98
C ASP A 90 -3.03 0.32 24.46
N LEU A 91 -2.53 1.29 25.23
CA LEU A 91 -1.35 2.07 24.84
C LEU A 91 -0.11 1.19 24.67
N LEU A 92 0.11 0.23 25.58
CA LEU A 92 1.24 -0.70 25.49
C LEU A 92 1.12 -1.64 24.30
N GLU A 93 -0.06 -2.21 24.06
CA GLU A 93 -0.33 -3.09 22.92
C GLU A 93 -0.09 -2.35 21.59
N ILE A 94 -0.57 -1.11 21.48
CA ILE A 94 -0.40 -0.30 20.29
C ILE A 94 1.06 0.15 20.13
N ALA A 95 1.77 0.46 21.21
CA ALA A 95 3.19 0.78 21.14
C ALA A 95 4.03 -0.39 20.60
N LYS A 96 3.73 -1.64 21.00
CA LYS A 96 4.38 -2.82 20.42
C LYS A 96 4.06 -2.96 18.94
N ALA A 97 2.77 -2.86 18.58
CA ALA A 97 2.34 -2.93 17.19
C ALA A 97 2.92 -1.79 16.32
N GLN A 98 3.21 -0.63 16.91
CA GLN A 98 3.91 0.46 16.25
C GLN A 98 5.35 0.07 15.94
N VAL A 99 6.08 -0.46 16.91
CA VAL A 99 7.45 -0.92 16.71
C VAL A 99 7.52 -1.99 15.64
N GLU A 100 6.63 -2.98 15.68
CA GLU A 100 6.49 -4.01 14.65
C GLU A 100 6.27 -3.40 13.26
N ARG A 101 5.33 -2.45 13.12
CA ARG A 101 5.07 -1.77 11.83
C ARG A 101 6.30 -1.03 11.32
N VAL A 102 7.04 -0.33 12.18
CA VAL A 102 8.27 0.37 11.80
C VAL A 102 9.32 -0.62 11.31
N VAL A 103 9.50 -1.75 12.00
CA VAL A 103 10.43 -2.81 11.60
C VAL A 103 10.05 -3.37 10.23
N TRP A 104 8.78 -3.74 10.02
CA TRP A 104 8.31 -4.28 8.75
C TRP A 104 8.41 -3.27 7.61
N GLY A 105 8.05 -2.01 7.88
CA GLY A 105 8.17 -0.91 6.91
C GLY A 105 9.62 -0.62 6.52
N ALA A 106 10.58 -0.86 7.43
CA ALA A 106 12.01 -0.78 7.12
C ALA A 106 12.49 -1.98 6.30
N MET A 107 12.10 -3.20 6.67
CA MET A 107 12.47 -4.43 5.95
C MET A 107 11.95 -4.46 4.51
N GLY A 108 10.75 -3.93 4.30
CA GLY A 108 10.11 -3.86 2.98
C GLY A 108 10.65 -2.73 2.08
N ASN A 109 11.54 -1.87 2.56
CA ASN A 109 12.14 -0.82 1.73
C ASN A 109 13.26 -1.42 0.85
N LEU A 110 13.22 -1.04 -0.42
CA LEU A 110 13.90 -1.69 -1.51
C LEU A 110 15.06 -0.89 -2.10
N GLU A 111 15.15 0.41 -1.78
CA GLU A 111 16.05 1.35 -2.46
C GLU A 111 17.03 2.01 -1.50
N GLU A 112 16.68 2.12 -0.22
CA GLU A 112 17.50 2.82 0.76
C GLU A 112 18.56 1.91 1.37
N ASP A 113 19.77 2.47 1.54
CA ASP A 113 20.85 1.80 2.24
C ASP A 113 20.73 2.00 3.75
N PRO A 114 20.76 0.92 4.54
CA PRO A 114 20.71 1.00 5.99
C PRO A 114 22.01 1.58 6.55
N ARG A 115 21.90 2.30 7.66
CA ARG A 115 23.03 2.81 8.43
C ARG A 115 22.96 2.31 9.85
N PHE A 116 24.02 1.67 10.31
CA PHE A 116 24.13 1.19 11.68
C PHE A 116 25.23 1.93 12.44
N GLN A 117 24.88 2.41 13.63
CA GLN A 117 25.81 3.00 14.58
C GLN A 117 25.89 2.09 15.81
N ALA A 118 27.00 1.35 15.93
CA ALA A 118 27.27 0.53 17.11
C ALA A 118 27.49 1.43 18.33
N LYS A 119 26.61 1.32 19.33
CA LYS A 119 26.73 2.04 20.61
C LYS A 119 25.81 1.42 21.65
N SER A 120 26.16 1.59 22.93
CA SER A 120 25.24 1.30 24.03
C SER A 120 23.97 2.13 23.91
N LEU A 121 22.82 1.54 24.20
CA LEU A 121 21.56 2.27 24.27
C LEU A 121 21.49 3.04 25.59
N ASP A 122 21.12 4.32 25.50
CA ASP A 122 20.95 5.16 26.68
C ASP A 122 19.89 4.58 27.62
N ALA A 123 20.00 4.86 28.93
CA ALA A 123 19.00 4.44 29.92
C ALA A 123 17.61 5.06 29.67
N SER A 124 17.55 6.17 28.90
CA SER A 124 16.32 6.80 28.45
C SER A 124 15.61 6.02 27.35
N VAL A 125 16.29 5.10 26.65
CA VAL A 125 15.65 4.29 25.60
C VAL A 125 14.67 3.32 26.25
N VAL A 126 13.40 3.45 25.88
CA VAL A 126 12.33 2.52 26.24
C VAL A 126 12.70 1.13 25.74
N ARG A 127 12.54 0.12 26.59
CA ARG A 127 12.69 -1.28 26.20
C ARG A 127 11.34 -1.96 26.24
N LEU A 128 10.80 -2.29 25.07
CA LEU A 128 9.60 -3.09 24.95
C LEU A 128 9.98 -4.56 24.86
N SER A 129 9.29 -5.40 25.64
CA SER A 129 9.41 -6.85 25.50
C SER A 129 8.72 -7.28 24.20
N LEU A 130 9.54 -7.50 23.18
CA LEU A 130 9.17 -7.91 21.82
C LEU A 130 9.81 -9.27 21.52
N ASP A 131 9.05 -10.14 20.86
CA ASP A 131 9.61 -11.35 20.25
C ASP A 131 10.23 -10.95 18.91
N THR A 132 11.53 -10.67 18.94
CA THR A 132 12.27 -10.21 17.73
C THR A 132 12.24 -11.26 16.62
N PRO A 133 12.54 -12.56 16.87
CA PRO A 133 12.39 -13.60 15.85
C PRO A 133 10.99 -13.65 15.22
N ALA A 134 9.91 -13.60 16.03
CA ALA A 134 8.55 -13.58 15.49
C ALA A 134 8.28 -12.31 14.69
N THR A 135 8.77 -11.15 15.14
CA THR A 135 8.64 -9.87 14.43
C THR A 135 9.31 -9.93 13.05
N LEU A 136 10.54 -10.46 12.99
CA LEU A 136 11.28 -10.62 11.73
C LEU A 136 10.62 -11.64 10.80
N LEU A 137 10.11 -12.76 11.33
CA LEU A 137 9.35 -13.75 10.57
C LEU A 137 8.13 -13.10 9.92
N VAL A 138 7.29 -12.45 10.71
CA VAL A 138 6.09 -11.78 10.19
C VAL A 138 6.47 -10.73 9.16
N GLY A 139 7.56 -9.99 9.36
CA GLY A 139 8.09 -9.04 8.37
C GLY A 139 8.43 -9.70 7.03
N CYS A 140 9.15 -10.82 7.04
CA CYS A 140 9.44 -11.59 5.82
C CYS A 140 8.18 -12.09 5.13
N LEU A 141 7.21 -12.61 5.88
CA LEU A 141 5.96 -13.14 5.32
C LEU A 141 5.07 -12.06 4.68
N HIS A 142 5.29 -10.78 4.99
CA HIS A 142 4.55 -9.64 4.43
C HIS A 142 5.26 -8.95 3.27
N LEU A 143 6.42 -9.45 2.83
CA LEU A 143 7.09 -8.94 1.64
C LEU A 143 6.18 -9.10 0.41
N ARG A 144 5.93 -8.00 -0.30
CA ARG A 144 5.02 -7.97 -1.45
C ARG A 144 5.73 -8.16 -2.78
N ASP A 145 7.02 -7.82 -2.84
CA ASP A 145 7.83 -7.91 -4.06
C ASP A 145 8.30 -9.36 -4.25
N ARG A 146 7.54 -10.11 -5.05
CA ARG A 146 7.79 -11.52 -5.33
C ARG A 146 9.07 -11.73 -6.13
N GLU A 147 9.32 -10.87 -7.11
CA GLU A 147 10.50 -10.96 -7.99
C GLU A 147 11.77 -10.82 -7.15
N ARG A 148 11.86 -9.78 -6.32
CA ARG A 148 13.04 -9.59 -5.47
C ARG A 148 13.18 -10.62 -4.37
N LEU A 149 12.07 -11.15 -3.86
CA LEU A 149 12.12 -12.26 -2.92
C LEU A 149 12.76 -13.47 -3.60
N LEU A 150 12.37 -13.79 -4.83
CA LEU A 150 12.96 -14.90 -5.60
C LEU A 150 14.40 -14.61 -6.01
N ASP A 151 14.76 -13.37 -6.36
CA ASP A 151 16.15 -12.99 -6.62
C ASP A 151 17.03 -13.24 -5.40
N LEU A 152 16.50 -12.99 -4.20
CA LEU A 152 17.22 -13.17 -2.95
C LEU A 152 17.22 -14.62 -2.46
N LEU A 153 16.09 -15.31 -2.54
CA LEU A 153 15.91 -16.68 -2.09
C LEU A 153 16.63 -17.65 -3.03
N GLY A 154 16.47 -17.43 -4.33
CA GLY A 154 16.69 -18.42 -5.38
C GLY A 154 15.40 -19.18 -5.75
N PRO A 155 15.52 -20.15 -6.66
CA PRO A 155 14.41 -20.96 -7.15
C PRO A 155 13.79 -21.84 -6.06
N LEU A 156 12.49 -22.15 -6.20
CA LEU A 156 11.74 -22.93 -5.21
C LEU A 156 11.96 -24.46 -5.31
N GLU A 157 12.71 -24.91 -6.30
CA GLU A 157 13.12 -26.30 -6.47
C GLU A 157 14.26 -26.70 -5.51
N GLN A 158 14.76 -25.75 -4.72
CA GLN A 158 15.76 -26.00 -3.68
C GLN A 158 15.16 -26.80 -2.50
N LYS A 159 16.02 -27.57 -1.84
CA LYS A 159 15.73 -28.28 -0.60
C LYS A 159 16.09 -27.42 0.60
N LEU A 160 15.24 -27.46 1.62
CA LEU A 160 15.44 -26.74 2.87
C LEU A 160 15.92 -27.72 3.95
N GLN A 161 17.14 -27.51 4.45
CA GLN A 161 17.73 -28.32 5.51
C GLN A 161 17.84 -27.49 6.79
N LEU A 162 17.24 -27.95 7.88
CA LEU A 162 17.41 -27.33 9.19
C LEU A 162 18.82 -27.61 9.73
N ASP A 163 19.45 -26.57 10.27
CA ASP A 163 20.77 -26.64 10.90
C ASP A 163 20.68 -26.80 12.44
N GLY A 164 19.46 -26.89 12.98
CA GLY A 164 19.18 -27.08 14.41
C GLY A 164 17.69 -27.17 14.74
N PRO A 165 17.32 -27.29 16.03
CA PRO A 165 15.92 -27.29 16.45
C PRO A 165 15.26 -25.93 16.18
N LEU A 166 14.00 -25.96 15.79
CA LEU A 166 13.21 -24.77 15.53
C LEU A 166 12.40 -24.39 16.78
N ASP A 167 12.95 -23.51 17.62
CA ASP A 167 12.24 -22.94 18.79
C ASP A 167 11.70 -21.55 18.45
N LEU A 168 10.58 -21.51 17.71
CA LEU A 168 9.94 -20.28 17.25
C LEU A 168 8.43 -20.35 17.38
N SER A 169 7.81 -19.21 17.67
CA SER A 169 6.37 -19.04 17.56
C SER A 169 5.98 -18.88 16.09
N LEU A 170 5.32 -19.90 15.53
CA LEU A 170 4.91 -19.90 14.12
C LEU A 170 3.44 -19.50 13.96
N PRO A 171 3.09 -18.74 12.90
CA PRO A 171 1.71 -18.57 12.47
C PRO A 171 0.99 -19.91 12.26
N PRO A 172 -0.33 -19.99 12.50
CA PRO A 172 -1.09 -21.24 12.44
C PRO A 172 -0.96 -22.00 11.12
N ASP A 173 -0.86 -21.28 10.02
CA ASP A 173 -0.69 -21.83 8.68
C ASP A 173 0.70 -22.47 8.46
N LEU A 174 1.73 -21.99 9.16
CA LEU A 174 3.09 -22.54 9.10
C LEU A 174 3.35 -23.62 10.15
N ALA A 175 2.45 -23.83 11.11
CA ALA A 175 2.63 -24.80 12.20
C ALA A 175 2.79 -26.25 11.72
N ARG A 176 2.29 -26.58 10.51
CA ARG A 176 2.43 -27.90 9.88
C ARG A 176 3.77 -28.12 9.18
N VAL A 177 4.56 -27.07 8.97
CA VAL A 177 5.81 -27.13 8.19
C VAL A 177 6.96 -27.82 8.95
N PRO A 178 7.26 -27.50 10.22
CA PRO A 178 8.41 -28.08 10.94
C PRO A 178 8.54 -29.61 10.88
N PRO A 179 7.48 -30.41 11.08
CA PRO A 179 7.60 -31.87 11.00
C PRO A 179 7.89 -32.40 9.59
N LEU A 180 7.70 -31.60 8.54
CA LEU A 180 7.97 -31.97 7.15
C LEU A 180 9.41 -31.62 6.72
N LEU A 181 10.16 -30.86 7.54
CA LEU A 181 11.53 -30.41 7.22
C LEU A 181 12.55 -31.52 7.43
N ASP A 182 12.57 -32.49 6.52
CA ASP A 182 13.48 -33.64 6.51
C ASP A 182 14.81 -33.39 5.76
N GLY A 183 14.98 -32.22 5.16
CA GLY A 183 16.16 -31.87 4.34
C GLY A 183 16.17 -32.49 2.95
N GLN A 184 15.16 -33.28 2.58
CA GLN A 184 15.10 -34.00 1.31
C GLN A 184 14.09 -33.42 0.33
N ARG A 185 13.03 -32.77 0.82
CA ARG A 185 11.95 -32.20 0.01
C ARG A 185 12.30 -30.82 -0.53
N ARG A 186 11.78 -30.51 -1.71
CA ARG A 186 11.90 -29.17 -2.30
C ARG A 186 10.90 -28.23 -1.65
N LEU A 187 11.14 -26.91 -1.71
CA LEU A 187 10.21 -25.92 -1.15
C LEU A 187 8.81 -26.04 -1.78
N LEU A 188 8.72 -26.35 -3.08
CA LEU A 188 7.44 -26.59 -3.75
C LEU A 188 6.67 -27.80 -3.18
N ASP A 189 7.37 -28.91 -2.92
CA ASP A 189 6.74 -30.12 -2.36
C ASP A 189 6.28 -29.85 -0.93
N LEU A 190 7.11 -29.16 -0.14
CA LEU A 190 6.77 -28.73 1.23
C LEU A 190 5.54 -27.81 1.24
N ALA A 191 5.47 -26.86 0.31
CA ALA A 191 4.35 -25.93 0.18
C ALA A 191 3.05 -26.70 -0.10
N GLN A 192 3.09 -27.62 -1.07
CA GLN A 192 1.95 -28.45 -1.45
C GLN A 192 1.46 -29.32 -0.28
N GLU A 193 2.36 -30.04 0.39
CA GLU A 193 1.99 -30.96 1.47
C GLU A 193 1.53 -30.25 2.75
N ALA A 194 2.12 -29.10 3.07
CA ALA A 194 1.69 -28.28 4.20
C ALA A 194 0.39 -27.52 3.93
N GLY A 195 0.00 -27.35 2.66
CA GLY A 195 -1.11 -26.49 2.24
C GLY A 195 -0.77 -25.01 2.36
N VAL A 196 0.50 -24.65 2.18
CA VAL A 196 1.02 -23.28 2.27
C VAL A 196 1.28 -22.77 0.86
N GLU A 197 0.95 -21.50 0.61
CA GLU A 197 1.22 -20.87 -0.69
C GLU A 197 2.74 -20.85 -0.98
N PRO A 198 3.20 -21.16 -2.22
CA PRO A 198 4.62 -21.31 -2.52
C PRO A 198 5.50 -20.09 -2.21
N MET A 199 5.04 -18.86 -2.49
CA MET A 199 5.81 -17.66 -2.15
C MET A 199 5.92 -17.48 -0.64
N ARG A 200 4.86 -17.79 0.11
CA ARG A 200 4.88 -17.76 1.57
C ARG A 200 5.82 -18.81 2.17
N MET A 201 5.87 -20.02 1.59
CA MET A 201 6.88 -21.03 1.92
C MET A 201 8.30 -20.51 1.61
N GLY A 202 8.48 -19.86 0.46
CA GLY A 202 9.75 -19.22 0.10
C GLY A 202 10.16 -18.11 1.07
N ALA A 203 9.24 -17.26 1.49
CA ALA A 203 9.47 -16.22 2.50
C ALA A 203 9.86 -16.81 3.86
N PHE A 204 9.22 -17.91 4.26
CA PHE A 204 9.56 -18.65 5.48
C PHE A 204 10.97 -19.27 5.37
N ALA A 205 11.29 -19.90 4.25
CA ALA A 205 12.61 -20.46 3.99
C ALA A 205 13.71 -19.39 3.97
N LEU A 206 13.44 -18.23 3.37
CA LEU A 206 14.32 -17.06 3.41
C LEU A 206 14.58 -16.63 4.85
N PHE A 207 13.51 -16.49 5.66
CA PHE A 207 13.65 -16.16 7.07
C PHE A 207 14.53 -17.16 7.81
N LEU A 208 14.29 -18.47 7.66
CA LEU A 208 15.10 -19.51 8.32
C LEU A 208 16.58 -19.42 7.92
N ARG A 209 16.85 -19.19 6.62
CA ARG A 209 18.20 -18.99 6.09
C ARG A 209 18.89 -17.76 6.70
N GLU A 210 18.21 -16.62 6.69
CA GLU A 210 18.79 -15.37 7.20
C GLU A 210 18.92 -15.34 8.73
N MET A 211 18.13 -16.14 9.44
CA MET A 211 18.31 -16.41 10.87
C MET A 211 19.46 -17.37 11.17
N GLY A 212 20.01 -18.06 10.16
CA GLY A 212 21.03 -19.11 10.34
C GLY A 212 20.47 -20.40 10.95
N LEU A 213 19.18 -20.66 10.78
CA LEU A 213 18.48 -21.85 11.26
C LEU A 213 18.36 -22.94 10.20
N ALA A 214 18.59 -22.59 8.93
CA ALA A 214 18.52 -23.51 7.82
C ALA A 214 19.46 -23.12 6.68
N SER A 215 19.80 -24.11 5.87
CA SER A 215 20.51 -23.95 4.61
C SER A 215 19.64 -24.38 3.44
N LEU A 216 19.77 -23.65 2.32
CA LEU A 216 19.13 -23.99 1.06
C LEU A 216 20.14 -24.71 0.18
N ARG A 217 19.77 -25.88 -0.32
CA ARG A 217 20.61 -26.67 -1.23
C ARG A 217 19.86 -26.97 -2.51
N PHE A 218 20.53 -26.81 -3.64
CA PHE A 218 20.04 -27.42 -4.86
C PHE A 218 20.16 -28.94 -4.71
N GLY A 219 19.04 -29.64 -4.85
CA GLY A 219 19.11 -31.06 -5.17
C GLY A 219 19.75 -31.23 -6.55
N PRO A 220 20.30 -32.41 -6.87
CA PRO A 220 20.42 -32.78 -8.27
C PRO A 220 19.05 -32.56 -8.94
N PRO A 221 19.01 -32.11 -10.21
CA PRO A 221 17.75 -32.07 -10.94
C PRO A 221 17.05 -33.42 -10.75
N PRO A 222 15.72 -33.44 -10.56
CA PRO A 222 15.02 -34.72 -10.51
C PRO A 222 15.49 -35.52 -11.73
N ASP A 223 15.81 -36.80 -11.52
CA ASP A 223 15.99 -37.71 -12.65
C ASP A 223 14.82 -37.42 -13.59
N PRO A 224 15.07 -37.19 -14.89
CA PRO A 224 13.99 -36.97 -15.82
C PRO A 224 13.02 -38.12 -15.55
N VAL A 225 11.86 -37.79 -14.99
CA VAL A 225 10.72 -38.68 -15.03
C VAL A 225 10.42 -38.63 -16.51
N GLU A 226 11.11 -39.47 -17.27
CA GLU A 226 10.82 -39.76 -18.65
C GLU A 226 9.37 -40.15 -18.56
N PRO A 227 8.44 -39.28 -19.02
CA PRO A 227 7.06 -39.62 -18.92
C PRO A 227 6.99 -40.88 -19.78
N GLN A 228 6.78 -42.02 -19.15
CA GLN A 228 6.36 -43.24 -19.82
C GLN A 228 4.92 -42.98 -20.27
N ILE A 229 4.77 -42.01 -21.18
CA ILE A 229 3.76 -42.04 -22.19
C ILE A 229 4.20 -43.22 -23.04
N GLU A 230 3.84 -44.41 -22.60
CA GLU A 230 3.58 -45.46 -23.56
C GLU A 230 2.58 -44.86 -24.53
N TRP A 231 3.06 -44.48 -25.70
CA TRP A 231 2.22 -44.24 -26.85
C TRP A 231 1.59 -45.58 -27.21
N THR A 232 0.59 -45.98 -26.43
CA THR A 232 -0.43 -46.85 -26.92
C THR A 232 -1.11 -46.05 -28.01
N ALA A 233 -0.98 -46.52 -29.25
CA ALA A 233 -1.67 -45.93 -30.38
C ALA A 233 -3.13 -45.68 -29.94
N PRO A 234 -3.66 -44.46 -30.11
CA PRO A 234 -5.02 -44.18 -29.70
C PRO A 234 -5.94 -45.21 -30.37
N PRO A 235 -6.86 -45.87 -29.64
CA PRO A 235 -7.93 -46.58 -30.31
C PRO A 235 -8.62 -45.55 -31.23
N SER A 236 -8.80 -45.96 -32.49
CA SER A 236 -9.32 -45.16 -33.59
C SER A 236 -10.25 -44.02 -33.13
N ALA A 237 -9.80 -42.79 -33.36
CA ALA A 237 -10.56 -41.55 -33.41
C ALA A 237 -11.88 -41.51 -32.60
N SER A 238 -11.81 -40.90 -31.41
CA SER A 238 -13.01 -40.28 -30.81
C SER A 238 -13.60 -39.24 -31.79
N PRO A 239 -14.93 -39.10 -31.88
CA PRO A 239 -15.63 -38.26 -32.86
C PRO A 239 -15.39 -36.75 -32.69
N LEU A 240 -14.63 -36.34 -31.69
CA LEU A 240 -14.33 -34.95 -31.37
C LEU A 240 -13.32 -34.30 -32.33
N VAL A 241 -12.40 -35.08 -32.92
CA VAL A 241 -11.40 -34.53 -33.86
C VAL A 241 -12.05 -34.20 -35.22
N ALA A 242 -13.01 -35.00 -35.67
CA ALA A 242 -13.77 -34.74 -36.89
C ALA A 242 -14.60 -33.44 -36.83
N SER A 243 -15.03 -33.03 -35.63
CA SER A 243 -15.78 -31.79 -35.43
C SER A 243 -14.93 -30.52 -35.52
N ILE A 244 -13.62 -30.63 -35.29
CA ILE A 244 -12.70 -29.47 -35.34
C ILE A 244 -12.29 -29.16 -36.79
N GLU A 245 -12.07 -30.18 -37.63
CA GLU A 245 -11.78 -29.99 -39.07
C GLU A 245 -13.00 -29.48 -39.86
N ALA A 246 -14.22 -29.84 -39.45
CA ALA A 246 -15.44 -29.35 -40.11
C ALA A 246 -15.70 -27.84 -39.90
N ALA A 247 -15.11 -27.24 -38.85
CA ALA A 247 -15.32 -25.83 -38.50
C ALA A 247 -14.28 -24.87 -39.11
N GLN A 248 -13.29 -25.35 -39.87
CA GLN A 248 -12.22 -24.53 -40.44
C GLN A 248 -12.44 -24.10 -41.90
N GLN A 249 -13.65 -24.24 -42.45
CA GLN A 249 -13.95 -23.66 -43.76
C GLN A 249 -14.31 -22.17 -43.65
N PRO A 250 -13.73 -21.30 -44.49
CA PRO A 250 -14.02 -19.87 -44.48
C PRO A 250 -15.33 -19.61 -45.22
N THR A 251 -16.45 -19.49 -44.50
CA THR A 251 -17.69 -18.94 -45.06
C THR A 251 -17.83 -17.48 -44.69
N VAL A 252 -17.27 -16.61 -45.53
CA VAL A 252 -17.65 -15.20 -45.59
C VAL A 252 -17.71 -14.80 -47.06
N ASP A 253 -18.80 -15.18 -47.73
CA ASP A 253 -19.27 -14.45 -48.91
C ASP A 253 -20.33 -13.46 -48.42
N LEU A 254 -20.00 -12.17 -48.45
CA LEU A 254 -20.87 -11.06 -48.02
C LEU A 254 -21.51 -10.35 -49.21
N SER A 255 -21.53 -10.97 -50.39
CA SER A 255 -22.15 -10.41 -51.59
C SER A 255 -23.67 -10.26 -51.51
N HIS A 256 -24.32 -10.81 -50.47
CA HIS A 256 -25.78 -10.79 -50.31
C HIS A 256 -26.29 -9.56 -49.53
N LEU A 257 -25.42 -8.76 -48.91
CA LEU A 257 -25.81 -7.64 -48.03
C LEU A 257 -25.79 -6.26 -48.71
N ALA A 258 -25.72 -6.21 -50.04
CA ALA A 258 -25.88 -4.98 -50.82
C ALA A 258 -27.25 -4.95 -51.52
N GLY A 259 -28.29 -4.47 -50.83
CA GLY A 259 -29.62 -4.19 -51.39
C GLY A 259 -30.65 -3.74 -50.33
N PRO A 260 -31.53 -2.76 -50.60
CA PRO A 260 -31.94 -1.75 -49.62
C PRO A 260 -33.09 -2.16 -48.69
N LEU A 261 -32.86 -2.01 -47.39
CA LEU A 261 -33.47 -1.05 -46.44
C LEU A 261 -34.89 -0.47 -46.64
N ASP A 262 -35.75 -1.03 -47.51
CA ASP A 262 -37.14 -0.59 -47.68
C ASP A 262 -38.11 -1.79 -47.59
N ALA A 263 -38.36 -2.26 -46.37
CA ALA A 263 -39.60 -2.94 -45.97
C ALA A 263 -39.58 -3.13 -44.46
N LEU A 264 -39.85 -2.06 -43.72
CA LEU A 264 -40.32 -2.16 -42.35
C LEU A 264 -41.76 -2.65 -42.40
N ASP A 265 -42.03 -3.80 -41.77
CA ASP A 265 -43.32 -4.08 -41.15
C ASP A 265 -43.09 -4.68 -39.75
N GLU A 266 -43.94 -4.23 -38.82
CA GLU A 266 -43.87 -4.30 -37.37
C GLU A 266 -43.94 -5.72 -36.75
N PRO A 267 -43.58 -5.88 -35.45
CA PRO A 267 -43.36 -7.18 -34.83
C PRO A 267 -44.65 -7.84 -34.33
N GLU A 268 -44.87 -9.10 -34.68
CA GLU A 268 -45.87 -9.94 -34.00
C GLU A 268 -45.32 -10.49 -32.67
N SER A 269 -46.09 -10.24 -31.62
CA SER A 269 -45.91 -10.68 -30.24
C SER A 269 -45.94 -12.20 -30.11
N LEU A 270 -44.96 -12.79 -29.41
CA LEU A 270 -45.05 -14.17 -28.93
C LEU A 270 -45.16 -14.20 -27.41
N ASP A 271 -46.31 -14.72 -27.00
CA ASP A 271 -46.77 -14.93 -25.64
C ASP A 271 -45.84 -15.81 -24.79
N ALA A 272 -45.85 -15.48 -23.50
CA ALA A 272 -45.24 -16.23 -22.43
C ALA A 272 -45.88 -17.62 -22.27
N GLN A 273 -45.04 -18.65 -22.15
CA GLN A 273 -45.16 -19.76 -21.19
C GLN A 273 -44.03 -20.78 -21.44
N ALA A 274 -43.03 -20.79 -20.56
CA ALA A 274 -42.15 -21.93 -20.39
C ALA A 274 -41.94 -22.12 -18.88
N GLU A 275 -42.52 -23.19 -18.35
CA GLU A 275 -42.45 -23.61 -16.95
C GLU A 275 -41.02 -23.92 -16.50
N LEU A 276 -40.68 -23.44 -15.31
CA LEU A 276 -39.46 -23.79 -14.57
C LEU A 276 -39.62 -25.18 -13.93
N PRO A 277 -38.60 -26.05 -14.00
CA PRO A 277 -38.61 -27.34 -13.30
C PRO A 277 -38.45 -27.16 -11.77
N PRO A 278 -39.01 -28.07 -10.95
CA PRO A 278 -39.06 -27.91 -9.49
C PRO A 278 -37.70 -28.17 -8.81
N ALA A 279 -37.51 -27.48 -7.68
CA ALA A 279 -36.34 -27.57 -6.81
C ALA A 279 -36.23 -28.96 -6.14
N SER A 280 -35.04 -29.56 -6.24
CA SER A 280 -34.68 -30.78 -5.51
C SER A 280 -34.08 -30.47 -4.14
N ASP A 281 -34.43 -31.31 -3.17
CA ASP A 281 -34.17 -31.22 -1.73
C ASP A 281 -32.70 -30.97 -1.32
N GLU A 282 -32.48 -30.01 -0.40
CA GLU A 282 -31.23 -29.85 0.35
C GLU A 282 -31.18 -30.81 1.56
N PRO A 283 -30.02 -31.41 1.90
CA PRO A 283 -29.89 -32.22 3.11
C PRO A 283 -29.73 -31.38 4.38
N ASP A 284 -30.61 -31.66 5.35
CA ASP A 284 -30.70 -31.15 6.73
C ASP A 284 -29.41 -31.45 7.55
N PHE A 285 -28.52 -30.46 7.71
CA PHE A 285 -27.37 -30.54 8.62
C PHE A 285 -27.79 -30.17 10.05
N ARG A 286 -28.15 -31.17 10.86
CA ARG A 286 -28.38 -31.00 12.30
C ARG A 286 -27.07 -31.02 13.08
N ILE A 287 -26.74 -29.88 13.70
CA ILE A 287 -25.66 -29.74 14.67
C ILE A 287 -26.06 -30.48 15.95
N ARG A 288 -25.25 -31.47 16.35
CA ARG A 288 -25.39 -32.18 17.62
C ARG A 288 -24.68 -31.39 18.70
N GLU A 289 -25.44 -30.69 19.55
CA GLU A 289 -24.92 -30.09 20.78
C GLU A 289 -24.40 -31.19 21.72
N THR A 290 -23.09 -31.22 21.93
CA THR A 290 -22.46 -31.96 23.03
C THR A 290 -22.02 -30.98 24.09
N SER A 291 -22.81 -30.84 25.15
CA SER A 291 -22.44 -30.15 26.37
C SER A 291 -21.34 -30.95 27.09
N GLY A 292 -20.07 -30.57 26.86
CA GLY A 292 -18.92 -31.04 27.61
C GLY A 292 -18.29 -29.88 28.38
N SER A 293 -18.67 -29.72 29.64
CA SER A 293 -18.04 -28.78 30.58
C SER A 293 -16.64 -29.27 30.93
N VAL A 294 -15.61 -28.55 30.48
CA VAL A 294 -14.21 -28.76 30.92
C VAL A 294 -13.87 -27.68 31.92
N ALA A 295 -13.68 -28.09 33.17
CA ALA A 295 -13.26 -27.22 34.27
C ALA A 295 -11.79 -26.81 34.10
N LEU A 296 -11.52 -25.50 34.11
CA LEU A 296 -10.18 -24.92 34.18
C LEU A 296 -9.69 -24.91 35.64
N PRO A 297 -8.45 -25.32 35.94
CA PRO A 297 -7.90 -25.20 37.29
C PRO A 297 -7.50 -23.75 37.60
N SER A 298 -8.13 -23.19 38.63
CA SER A 298 -7.81 -21.90 39.23
C SER A 298 -6.74 -22.05 40.33
N GLY A 299 -5.55 -21.50 40.09
CA GLY A 299 -4.49 -21.30 41.09
C GLY A 299 -3.90 -19.89 40.96
N PRO A 300 -3.56 -19.19 42.06
CA PRO A 300 -3.25 -17.77 42.03
C PRO A 300 -1.83 -17.49 41.52
N LEU A 301 -1.72 -16.72 40.44
CA LEU A 301 -0.48 -16.08 40.01
C LEU A 301 -0.20 -14.86 40.91
N ALA A 302 0.95 -14.87 41.59
CA ALA A 302 1.42 -13.74 42.39
C ALA A 302 1.67 -12.49 41.50
N PRO A 303 1.27 -11.28 41.92
CA PRO A 303 1.47 -10.09 41.10
C PRO A 303 2.95 -9.64 41.13
N PRO A 304 3.54 -9.25 39.99
CA PRO A 304 4.88 -8.67 39.97
C PRO A 304 4.88 -7.30 40.68
N SER A 305 6.02 -7.00 41.33
CA SER A 305 6.17 -5.83 42.20
C SER A 305 5.87 -4.51 41.47
N ARG A 306 4.99 -3.70 42.07
CA ARG A 306 4.50 -2.42 41.52
C ARG A 306 5.59 -1.40 41.17
N LYS A 307 6.80 -1.48 41.75
CA LYS A 307 7.79 -0.40 41.66
C LYS A 307 8.59 -0.37 40.34
N GLY A 308 8.85 -1.51 39.71
CA GLY A 308 9.53 -1.56 38.41
C GLY A 308 8.66 -1.14 37.23
N PHE A 309 7.34 -1.37 37.33
CA PHE A 309 6.35 -1.06 36.30
C PHE A 309 6.16 0.46 36.10
N TRP A 310 6.15 1.24 37.18
CA TRP A 310 5.96 2.70 37.12
C TRP A 310 7.10 3.46 36.44
N ILE A 311 8.35 2.95 36.51
CA ILE A 311 9.52 3.61 35.92
C ILE A 311 9.53 3.47 34.39
N ALA A 312 9.20 2.28 33.86
CA ALA A 312 9.11 2.05 32.42
C ALA A 312 8.02 2.93 31.76
N ILE A 313 6.91 3.16 32.47
CA ILE A 313 5.77 3.95 32.00
C ILE A 313 6.09 5.45 31.95
N LEU A 314 6.81 6.00 32.94
CA LEU A 314 7.16 7.42 32.94
C LEU A 314 8.13 7.79 31.79
N VAL A 315 8.97 6.86 31.36
CA VAL A 315 9.92 7.06 30.26
C VAL A 315 9.24 7.00 28.89
N ILE A 316 8.30 6.06 28.68
CA ILE A 316 7.45 6.00 27.47
C ILE A 316 6.67 7.31 27.27
N LEU A 317 6.20 7.91 28.37
CA LEU A 317 5.36 9.11 28.34
C LEU A 317 6.16 10.42 28.18
N GLY A 318 7.48 10.42 28.44
CA GLY A 318 8.33 11.62 28.34
C GLY A 318 8.90 11.88 26.94
N LEU A 319 9.27 10.84 26.20
CA LEU A 319 10.01 11.01 24.93
C LEU A 319 9.15 11.35 23.71
N VAL A 320 7.87 11.00 23.71
CA VAL A 320 6.92 11.49 22.68
C VAL A 320 6.66 12.99 22.84
N GLY A 321 6.76 13.53 24.06
CA GLY A 321 6.60 14.97 24.34
C GLY A 321 7.84 15.81 24.02
N ALA A 322 9.05 15.27 24.23
CA ALA A 322 10.30 16.01 24.05
C ALA A 322 10.58 16.42 22.58
N PHE A 323 10.08 15.67 21.60
CA PHE A 323 10.26 16.01 20.18
C PHE A 323 9.28 17.08 19.66
N ALA A 324 8.13 17.25 20.32
CA ALA A 324 7.20 18.33 20.01
C ALA A 324 7.75 19.70 20.46
N GLY A 325 8.50 19.74 21.58
CA GLY A 325 9.15 20.95 22.05
C GLY A 325 10.33 21.41 21.18
N TRP A 326 11.09 20.48 20.59
CA TRP A 326 12.26 20.82 19.79
C TRP A 326 11.92 21.39 18.41
N ARG A 327 10.74 21.05 17.86
CA ARG A 327 10.28 21.58 16.57
C ARG A 327 9.74 23.01 16.65
N TRP A 328 9.43 23.51 17.85
CA TRP A 328 8.95 24.88 18.07
C TRP A 328 10.11 25.88 18.24
N THR A 329 11.22 25.47 18.85
CA THR A 329 12.40 26.33 19.05
C THR A 329 13.28 26.50 17.81
N ALA A 330 13.10 25.66 16.78
CA ALA A 330 13.88 25.72 15.54
C ALA A 330 13.27 26.60 14.43
N GLN A 331 12.12 27.27 14.67
CA GLN A 331 11.44 28.11 13.67
C GLN A 331 11.40 29.62 14.00
N THR A 332 11.97 30.04 15.12
CA THR A 332 12.16 31.47 15.41
C THR A 332 13.55 31.93 14.95
N PRO A 333 13.68 32.82 13.96
CA PRO A 333 14.97 33.46 13.69
C PRO A 333 15.36 34.31 14.92
N PRO A 334 16.62 34.30 15.37
CA PRO A 334 17.04 35.12 16.50
C PRO A 334 17.01 36.60 16.11
N SER A 335 16.27 37.39 16.90
CA SER A 335 16.39 38.85 16.91
C SER A 335 17.80 39.23 17.41
N PRO A 336 18.47 40.24 16.84
CA PRO A 336 19.84 40.56 17.19
C PRO A 336 19.95 41.08 18.62
N ALA A 337 20.96 40.57 19.33
CA ALA A 337 21.26 40.90 20.72
C ALA A 337 21.67 42.38 20.88
N THR A 338 20.97 43.06 21.78
CA THR A 338 21.35 44.35 22.37
C THR A 338 22.62 44.14 23.22
N SER A 339 23.72 44.76 22.83
CA SER A 339 24.91 44.93 23.69
C SER A 339 24.94 46.35 24.27
N PRO A 340 25.47 46.53 25.50
CA PRO A 340 25.31 47.75 26.27
C PRO A 340 26.20 48.91 25.78
N ARG A 341 25.62 50.11 25.88
CA ARG A 341 26.20 51.41 25.53
C ARG A 341 27.26 51.84 26.57
N PRO A 342 28.47 52.24 26.14
CA PRO A 342 29.36 53.09 26.94
C PRO A 342 29.01 54.58 26.77
N GLU A 343 29.41 55.32 27.79
CA GLU A 343 29.25 56.75 28.07
C GLU A 343 29.71 57.70 26.95
N ALA A 344 29.06 58.88 26.87
CA ALA A 344 29.27 59.90 25.83
C ALA A 344 30.58 60.71 26.02
N PRO A 345 31.07 61.38 24.96
CA PRO A 345 30.75 62.81 24.81
C PRO A 345 30.30 63.23 23.39
N GLN A 346 29.57 64.35 23.32
CA GLN A 346 28.99 65.00 22.14
C GLN A 346 30.02 65.84 21.32
N PRO A 347 29.62 66.65 20.31
CA PRO A 347 29.24 66.25 18.95
C PRO A 347 30.04 67.03 17.88
N GLU A 348 30.11 66.56 16.63
CA GLU A 348 30.37 67.46 15.50
C GLU A 348 29.65 66.98 14.23
N SER A 349 29.02 67.95 13.60
CA SER A 349 27.98 67.84 12.58
C SER A 349 28.58 67.61 11.19
N GLU A 350 27.96 66.77 10.34
CA GLU A 350 27.79 67.16 8.93
C GLU A 350 26.72 66.34 8.19
N VAL A 351 25.97 67.09 7.39
CA VAL A 351 24.81 66.75 6.57
C VAL A 351 25.31 66.27 5.19
N LEU A 352 24.60 65.36 4.52
CA LEU A 352 24.18 65.49 3.09
C LEU A 352 23.46 64.25 2.54
N THR A 353 22.55 64.57 1.62
CA THR A 353 21.41 63.85 1.01
C THR A 353 21.75 62.89 -0.15
N PRO A 354 20.80 62.03 -0.61
CA PRO A 354 20.98 61.07 -1.71
C PRO A 354 20.45 61.58 -3.07
N PRO A 355 20.70 60.85 -4.19
CA PRO A 355 19.83 60.96 -5.36
C PRO A 355 19.34 59.62 -5.95
N THR A 356 18.00 59.56 -6.06
CA THR A 356 17.12 59.40 -7.24
C THR A 356 17.36 58.34 -8.36
N ARG A 357 16.26 57.60 -8.55
CA ARG A 357 15.70 56.77 -9.64
C ARG A 357 15.82 57.31 -11.08
N ASN A 358 15.94 56.42 -12.07
CA ASN A 358 15.61 56.69 -13.49
C ASN A 358 15.06 55.44 -14.22
N LEU A 359 14.13 55.70 -15.15
CA LEU A 359 13.61 54.91 -16.28
C LEU A 359 13.63 55.89 -17.48
N PRO A 360 13.83 55.49 -18.77
CA PRO A 360 12.69 55.08 -19.61
C PRO A 360 12.97 54.26 -20.93
N THR A 361 11.87 53.78 -21.56
CA THR A 361 11.52 53.69 -23.03
C THR A 361 12.12 52.67 -24.05
N SER A 362 11.21 52.13 -24.91
CA SER A 362 11.33 51.36 -26.19
C SER A 362 11.24 52.31 -27.44
N PRO A 363 11.23 51.93 -28.77
CA PRO A 363 11.13 50.62 -29.51
C PRO A 363 12.02 50.41 -30.80
N SER A 364 11.75 49.32 -31.56
CA SER A 364 12.27 48.66 -32.84
C SER A 364 12.62 49.50 -34.11
N PRO A 365 13.32 49.00 -35.18
CA PRO A 365 12.79 48.10 -36.27
C PRO A 365 13.80 47.14 -37.00
N ALA A 366 13.42 46.57 -38.17
CA ALA A 366 13.68 45.22 -38.73
C ALA A 366 14.67 45.02 -39.93
N ALA A 367 15.01 43.72 -40.18
CA ALA A 367 15.29 42.97 -41.47
C ALA A 367 16.56 43.30 -42.33
N PRO A 368 17.17 42.38 -43.15
CA PRO A 368 16.53 41.39 -44.07
C PRO A 368 17.16 39.95 -44.24
N VAL A 369 16.42 39.11 -44.98
CA VAL A 369 16.55 37.67 -45.35
C VAL A 369 17.29 37.54 -46.72
N GLU A 370 18.11 36.51 -47.06
CA GLU A 370 17.79 35.17 -47.66
C GLU A 370 19.10 34.55 -48.31
N PRO A 371 19.14 33.35 -48.95
CA PRO A 371 19.11 31.95 -48.45
C PRO A 371 20.34 31.08 -48.82
N LYS A 372 20.46 29.87 -48.24
CA LYS A 372 20.89 28.66 -48.99
C LYS A 372 20.48 27.35 -48.33
N ALA A 373 20.02 26.43 -49.17
CA ALA A 373 19.54 25.10 -48.87
C ALA A 373 20.67 24.11 -48.56
N ASP A 374 20.40 23.13 -47.69
CA ASP A 374 20.69 21.73 -47.97
C ASP A 374 19.77 20.84 -47.14
N ALA A 375 19.21 19.85 -47.82
CA ALA A 375 18.18 18.95 -47.34
C ALA A 375 18.79 17.79 -46.53
N ALA A 376 18.31 17.61 -45.30
CA ALA A 376 18.37 16.34 -44.58
C ALA A 376 16.96 16.04 -44.05
N GLN A 377 16.42 14.89 -44.45
CA GLN A 377 15.07 14.44 -44.13
C GLN A 377 14.85 14.33 -42.62
N ALA A 378 13.83 15.03 -42.13
CA ALA A 378 13.26 14.84 -40.80
C ALA A 378 12.43 13.54 -40.78
N PRO A 379 12.38 12.81 -39.65
CA PRO A 379 11.48 11.66 -39.48
C PRO A 379 10.01 12.10 -39.62
N PRO A 380 9.11 11.22 -40.10
CA PRO A 380 7.73 11.58 -40.36
C PRO A 380 7.04 12.04 -39.07
N ALA A 381 6.23 13.10 -39.20
CA ALA A 381 5.37 13.60 -38.15
C ALA A 381 4.49 12.47 -37.59
N PRO A 382 4.24 12.42 -36.27
CA PRO A 382 3.34 11.44 -35.70
C PRO A 382 1.94 11.63 -36.31
N GLU A 383 1.37 10.53 -36.80
CA GLU A 383 -0.01 10.50 -37.29
C GLU A 383 -0.98 11.09 -36.24
N PRO A 384 -2.04 11.79 -36.66
CA PRO A 384 -3.04 12.30 -35.75
C PRO A 384 -3.69 11.12 -35.02
N LYS A 385 -3.52 11.08 -33.69
CA LYS A 385 -4.18 10.09 -32.83
C LYS A 385 -5.68 10.12 -33.12
N PRO A 386 -6.34 8.94 -33.30
CA PRO A 386 -7.77 8.89 -33.49
C PRO A 386 -8.44 9.61 -32.31
N VAL A 387 -9.35 10.53 -32.60
CA VAL A 387 -10.18 11.20 -31.59
C VAL A 387 -10.98 10.08 -30.92
N ALA A 388 -10.56 9.67 -29.73
CA ALA A 388 -11.24 8.64 -28.98
C ALA A 388 -12.65 9.13 -28.67
N THR A 389 -13.65 8.51 -29.29
CA THR A 389 -15.07 8.76 -29.03
C THR A 389 -15.37 8.41 -27.57
N ASP A 390 -16.15 9.25 -26.87
CA ASP A 390 -16.57 9.00 -25.49
C ASP A 390 -17.27 7.65 -25.39
N PRO A 391 -16.70 6.66 -24.67
CA PRO A 391 -17.37 5.38 -24.51
C PRO A 391 -18.67 5.53 -23.71
N PRO A 392 -19.68 4.67 -23.89
CA PRO A 392 -20.84 4.67 -23.01
C PRO A 392 -20.46 4.33 -21.56
N SER A 393 -21.23 4.86 -20.61
CA SER A 393 -21.05 4.58 -19.17
C SER A 393 -20.99 3.08 -18.85
N ALA A 394 -21.86 2.28 -19.47
CA ALA A 394 -21.90 0.82 -19.29
C ALA A 394 -20.61 0.12 -19.76
N ALA A 395 -19.98 0.63 -20.83
CA ALA A 395 -18.73 0.10 -21.34
C ALA A 395 -17.58 0.38 -20.37
N ARG A 396 -17.48 1.62 -19.87
CA ARG A 396 -16.51 1.99 -18.80
C ARG A 396 -16.69 1.13 -17.57
N TRP A 397 -17.93 0.99 -17.11
CA TRP A 397 -18.27 0.18 -15.95
C TRP A 397 -17.82 -1.27 -16.11
N THR A 398 -18.05 -1.88 -17.28
CA THR A 398 -17.63 -3.26 -17.54
C THR A 398 -16.11 -3.41 -17.55
N THR A 399 -15.38 -2.46 -18.15
CA THR A 399 -13.91 -2.45 -18.14
C THR A 399 -13.37 -2.33 -16.70
N LEU A 400 -13.93 -1.44 -15.90
CA LEU A 400 -13.57 -1.27 -14.49
C LEU A 400 -13.84 -2.53 -13.65
N ARG A 401 -14.96 -3.22 -13.87
CA ARG A 401 -15.32 -4.46 -13.18
C ARG A 401 -14.42 -5.65 -13.56
N LYS A 402 -13.83 -5.62 -14.75
CA LYS A 402 -12.83 -6.60 -15.21
C LYS A 402 -11.42 -6.31 -14.72
N HIS A 403 -11.22 -5.20 -14.02
CA HIS A 403 -9.90 -4.72 -13.55
C HIS A 403 -8.90 -4.47 -14.70
N ASP A 404 -9.41 -4.13 -15.89
CA ASP A 404 -8.59 -3.71 -17.03
C ASP A 404 -8.28 -2.21 -16.90
N TRP A 405 -7.27 -1.90 -16.09
CA TRP A 405 -6.94 -0.52 -15.71
C TRP A 405 -6.36 0.30 -16.86
N GLU A 406 -5.63 -0.33 -17.78
CA GLU A 406 -5.05 0.34 -18.93
C GLU A 406 -6.14 0.83 -19.87
N THR A 407 -7.07 -0.05 -20.24
CA THR A 407 -8.23 0.34 -21.05
C THR A 407 -9.13 1.33 -20.31
N ALA A 408 -9.31 1.17 -18.99
CA ALA A 408 -10.11 2.09 -18.19
C ALA A 408 -9.52 3.52 -18.18
N LEU A 409 -8.19 3.67 -18.21
CA LEU A 409 -7.52 4.97 -18.29
C LEU A 409 -7.67 5.61 -19.68
N ILE A 410 -7.58 4.81 -20.74
CA ILE A 410 -7.83 5.29 -22.11
C ILE A 410 -9.27 5.78 -22.25
N GLN A 411 -10.22 4.97 -21.79
CA GLN A 411 -11.65 5.32 -21.78
C GLN A 411 -11.94 6.54 -20.89
N GLY A 412 -11.27 6.64 -19.73
CA GLY A 412 -11.43 7.77 -18.81
C GLY A 412 -10.88 9.08 -19.38
N ALA A 413 -9.78 9.03 -20.13
CA ALA A 413 -9.25 10.19 -20.84
C ALA A 413 -10.22 10.68 -21.94
N ALA A 414 -10.79 9.75 -22.73
CA ALA A 414 -11.81 10.07 -23.73
C ALA A 414 -13.07 10.69 -23.11
N HIS A 415 -13.54 10.10 -22.00
CA HIS A 415 -14.71 10.61 -21.28
C HIS A 415 -14.45 11.99 -20.67
N ARG A 416 -13.32 12.19 -19.99
CA ARG A 416 -12.93 13.50 -19.43
C ARG A 416 -12.88 14.58 -20.51
N ALA A 417 -12.37 14.26 -21.70
CA ALA A 417 -12.36 15.19 -22.83
C ALA A 417 -13.78 15.56 -23.30
N ALA A 418 -14.73 14.61 -23.27
CA ALA A 418 -16.13 14.85 -23.62
C ALA A 418 -16.92 15.64 -22.56
N LEU A 419 -16.52 15.56 -21.29
CA LEU A 419 -17.13 16.34 -20.21
C LEU A 419 -16.93 17.85 -20.35
N LYS A 420 -15.80 18.30 -20.93
CA LYS A 420 -15.45 19.73 -21.09
C LYS A 420 -15.62 20.52 -19.77
N ASP A 421 -16.55 21.46 -19.74
CA ASP A 421 -16.84 22.35 -18.60
C ASP A 421 -17.86 21.76 -17.60
N ALA A 422 -18.32 20.52 -17.83
CA ALA A 422 -19.19 19.83 -16.88
C ALA A 422 -18.44 19.52 -15.57
N TRP A 423 -19.21 19.35 -14.51
CA TRP A 423 -18.70 18.99 -13.20
C TRP A 423 -18.62 17.48 -13.05
N THR A 424 -17.64 17.02 -12.29
CA THR A 424 -17.46 15.63 -11.89
C THR A 424 -17.13 15.56 -10.40
N LEU A 425 -17.35 14.41 -9.78
CA LEU A 425 -17.06 14.21 -8.36
C LEU A 425 -15.88 13.27 -8.20
N ARG A 426 -14.75 13.78 -7.68
CA ARG A 426 -13.61 12.93 -7.32
C ARG A 426 -13.91 12.24 -6.00
N LEU A 427 -13.98 10.91 -6.04
CA LEU A 427 -14.30 10.07 -4.90
C LEU A 427 -13.05 9.77 -4.05
N GLU A 428 -11.98 9.33 -4.70
CA GLU A 428 -10.75 8.88 -4.04
C GLU A 428 -9.53 9.01 -4.97
N VAL A 429 -8.32 9.05 -4.38
CA VAL A 429 -7.05 8.90 -5.09
C VAL A 429 -6.42 7.57 -4.69
N ALA A 430 -6.26 6.68 -5.66
CA ALA A 430 -5.80 5.31 -5.47
C ALA A 430 -4.44 5.10 -6.14
N CYS A 431 -3.44 4.73 -5.34
CA CYS A 431 -2.09 4.43 -5.83
C CYS A 431 -1.86 2.92 -6.06
N GLN A 432 -2.82 2.08 -5.70
CA GLN A 432 -2.73 0.63 -5.80
C GLN A 432 -3.95 0.08 -6.57
N PRO A 433 -3.78 -0.95 -7.43
CA PRO A 433 -4.87 -1.59 -8.15
C PRO A 433 -5.98 -2.11 -7.23
N ASP A 434 -5.64 -2.66 -6.06
CA ASP A 434 -6.62 -3.18 -5.11
C ASP A 434 -7.56 -2.09 -4.58
N THR A 435 -7.04 -0.87 -4.42
CA THR A 435 -7.85 0.29 -4.01
C THR A 435 -8.85 0.67 -5.10
N LEU A 436 -8.43 0.61 -6.38
CA LEU A 436 -9.34 0.81 -7.51
C LEU A 436 -10.43 -0.25 -7.57
N ALA A 437 -10.06 -1.52 -7.42
CA ALA A 437 -11.00 -2.64 -7.37
C ALA A 437 -12.03 -2.47 -6.25
N ARG A 438 -11.58 -2.09 -5.05
CA ARG A 438 -12.47 -1.82 -3.90
C ARG A 438 -13.41 -0.65 -4.15
N ALA A 439 -12.92 0.44 -4.76
CA ALA A 439 -13.75 1.59 -5.08
C ALA A 439 -14.86 1.22 -6.09
N VAL A 440 -14.52 0.48 -7.14
CA VAL A 440 -15.50 -0.01 -8.13
C VAL A 440 -16.51 -0.97 -7.50
N ALA A 441 -16.03 -1.90 -6.67
CA ALA A 441 -16.88 -2.90 -5.99
C ALA A 441 -17.82 -2.30 -4.93
N ALA A 442 -17.59 -1.07 -4.48
CA ALA A 442 -18.47 -0.39 -3.53
C ALA A 442 -19.83 -0.03 -4.12
N PHE A 443 -19.93 0.08 -5.45
CA PHE A 443 -21.19 0.33 -6.15
C PHE A 443 -21.89 -0.99 -6.47
N LYS A 444 -23.14 -1.14 -5.99
CA LYS A 444 -23.97 -2.33 -6.23
C LYS A 444 -24.57 -2.35 -7.64
N GLU A 445 -24.78 -1.18 -8.22
CA GLU A 445 -25.36 -0.98 -9.54
C GLU A 445 -24.33 -0.28 -10.45
N PRO A 446 -24.47 -0.39 -11.79
CA PRO A 446 -23.60 0.32 -12.72
C PRO A 446 -23.56 1.82 -12.44
N ALA A 447 -22.37 2.31 -12.14
CA ALA A 447 -22.11 3.72 -11.89
C ALA A 447 -21.26 4.33 -13.00
N ASP A 448 -21.47 5.62 -13.27
CA ASP A 448 -20.76 6.36 -14.30
C ASP A 448 -19.33 6.73 -13.88
N LEU A 449 -18.50 5.72 -13.64
CA LEU A 449 -17.15 5.89 -13.15
C LEU A 449 -16.14 6.07 -14.29
N PHE A 450 -15.11 6.85 -14.03
CA PHE A 450 -13.91 6.91 -14.87
C PHE A 450 -12.65 7.17 -14.04
N LEU A 451 -11.50 6.80 -14.61
CA LEU A 451 -10.20 7.02 -14.01
C LEU A 451 -9.46 8.17 -14.69
N ALA A 452 -8.76 8.97 -13.91
CA ALA A 452 -7.83 9.97 -14.41
C ALA A 452 -6.47 9.83 -13.69
N PRO A 453 -5.33 9.85 -14.39
CA PRO A 453 -4.02 9.81 -13.74
C PRO A 453 -3.76 11.10 -12.93
N MET A 454 -2.95 10.97 -11.90
CA MET A 454 -2.48 12.05 -11.04
C MET A 454 -1.06 11.76 -10.59
N ALA A 455 -0.14 12.64 -10.93
CA ALA A 455 1.24 12.54 -10.49
C ALA A 455 1.37 13.03 -9.05
N MET A 456 1.98 12.18 -8.22
CA MET A 456 2.23 12.44 -6.82
C MET A 456 3.55 13.19 -6.64
N LYS A 457 3.72 13.82 -5.48
CA LYS A 457 4.93 14.61 -5.17
C LYS A 457 6.21 13.76 -5.14
N ASP A 458 6.08 12.47 -4.89
CA ASP A 458 7.17 11.49 -4.87
C ASP A 458 7.46 10.86 -6.25
N GLY A 459 6.83 11.37 -7.32
CA GLY A 459 7.02 10.89 -8.69
C GLY A 459 6.17 9.68 -9.08
N ARG A 460 5.43 9.07 -8.14
CA ARG A 460 4.48 7.99 -8.48
C ARG A 460 3.28 8.53 -9.24
N THR A 461 2.70 7.70 -10.10
CA THR A 461 1.39 8.00 -10.71
C THR A 461 0.31 7.24 -9.96
N CYS A 462 -0.62 7.97 -9.38
CA CYS A 462 -1.84 7.41 -8.79
C CYS A 462 -3.04 7.77 -9.67
N HIS A 463 -4.19 7.19 -9.37
CA HIS A 463 -5.39 7.33 -10.19
C HIS A 463 -6.52 7.92 -9.37
N GLN A 464 -7.17 8.93 -9.92
CA GLN A 464 -8.36 9.56 -9.36
C GLN A 464 -9.58 8.76 -9.83
N VAL A 465 -10.36 8.25 -8.88
CA VAL A 465 -11.67 7.65 -9.16
C VAL A 465 -12.69 8.76 -9.18
N CYS A 466 -13.30 9.01 -10.35
CA CYS A 466 -14.26 10.07 -10.55
C CYS A 466 -15.63 9.51 -10.90
N LEU A 467 -16.68 10.21 -10.47
CA LEU A 467 -18.06 9.87 -10.75
C LEU A 467 -18.70 10.94 -11.63
N GLY A 468 -19.19 10.49 -12.78
CA GLY A 468 -20.26 11.07 -13.56
C GLY A 468 -20.02 12.46 -14.15
N ARG A 469 -21.12 12.91 -14.77
CA ARG A 469 -21.34 14.25 -15.30
C ARG A 469 -22.41 14.96 -14.48
N PHE A 470 -22.12 16.16 -14.03
CA PHE A 470 -23.05 17.05 -13.34
C PHE A 470 -23.08 18.41 -14.03
N ALA A 471 -24.24 19.07 -14.03
CA ALA A 471 -24.41 20.38 -14.65
C ALA A 471 -23.80 21.50 -13.80
N SER A 472 -23.66 21.30 -12.49
CA SER A 472 -23.13 22.30 -11.55
C SER A 472 -22.37 21.68 -10.38
N GLU A 473 -21.56 22.48 -9.70
CA GLU A 473 -20.88 22.10 -8.46
C GLU A 473 -21.87 21.64 -7.38
N ALA A 474 -22.98 22.36 -7.22
CA ALA A 474 -24.02 22.06 -6.24
C ALA A 474 -24.67 20.69 -6.48
N GLU A 475 -24.91 20.33 -7.74
CA GLU A 475 -25.45 19.03 -8.11
C GLU A 475 -24.45 17.90 -7.81
N ALA A 476 -23.17 18.09 -8.18
CA ALA A 476 -22.10 17.13 -7.88
C ALA A 476 -21.96 16.93 -6.35
N GLN A 477 -22.09 18.00 -5.58
CA GLN A 477 -21.95 17.95 -4.13
C GLN A 477 -23.16 17.33 -3.43
N ALA A 478 -24.37 17.55 -3.97
CA ALA A 478 -25.58 16.87 -3.51
C ALA A 478 -25.52 15.35 -3.76
N ALA A 479 -24.82 14.90 -4.81
CA ALA A 479 -24.63 13.48 -5.09
C ALA A 479 -23.83 12.72 -4.01
N ILE A 480 -23.04 13.43 -3.18
CA ILE A 480 -22.25 12.83 -2.08
C ILE A 480 -23.14 12.03 -1.12
N ALA A 481 -24.36 12.52 -0.85
CA ALA A 481 -25.29 11.88 0.07
C ALA A 481 -25.79 10.50 -0.40
N ARG A 482 -25.62 10.18 -1.69
CA ARG A 482 -26.03 8.90 -2.30
C ARG A 482 -24.85 7.95 -2.54
N LEU A 483 -23.63 8.35 -2.17
CA LEU A 483 -22.46 7.52 -2.35
C LEU A 483 -22.46 6.33 -1.37
N PRO A 484 -21.88 5.19 -1.78
CA PRO A 484 -21.53 4.13 -0.84
C PRO A 484 -20.72 4.67 0.35
N ALA A 485 -20.99 4.15 1.54
CA ALA A 485 -20.39 4.60 2.80
C ALA A 485 -18.85 4.62 2.76
N LEU A 486 -18.22 3.73 1.98
CA LEU A 486 -16.77 3.67 1.73
C LEU A 486 -16.17 5.03 1.30
N PHE A 487 -16.94 5.87 0.59
CA PHE A 487 -16.46 7.17 0.12
C PHE A 487 -16.73 8.33 1.08
N THR A 488 -17.53 8.13 2.12
CA THR A 488 -17.90 9.17 3.09
C THR A 488 -17.43 8.88 4.52
N GLU A 489 -17.08 7.62 4.81
CA GLU A 489 -16.53 7.16 6.09
C GLU A 489 -15.00 7.22 6.10
N GLY A 490 -14.39 7.10 7.28
CA GLY A 490 -12.92 6.97 7.40
C GLY A 490 -12.09 8.20 7.00
N GLY A 491 -12.72 9.38 6.84
CA GLY A 491 -12.04 10.62 6.49
C GLY A 491 -11.92 10.90 4.98
N ASN A 492 -12.46 10.02 4.14
CA ASN A 492 -12.64 10.30 2.71
C ASN A 492 -13.63 11.45 2.53
N LYS A 493 -13.22 12.47 1.77
CA LYS A 493 -14.04 13.65 1.45
C LYS A 493 -14.11 13.83 -0.05
N PRO A 494 -15.16 13.29 -0.71
CA PRO A 494 -15.37 13.49 -2.13
C PRO A 494 -15.46 14.98 -2.44
N ARG A 495 -14.87 15.39 -3.56
CA ARG A 495 -14.80 16.81 -3.95
C ARG A 495 -15.23 16.99 -5.39
N ALA A 496 -16.09 17.99 -5.61
CA ALA A 496 -16.53 18.39 -6.93
C ALA A 496 -15.40 19.18 -7.63
N PHE A 497 -15.21 18.91 -8.91
CA PHE A 497 -14.29 19.63 -9.79
C PHE A 497 -14.97 19.85 -11.14
N GLN A 498 -14.66 20.95 -11.81
CA GLN A 498 -14.83 20.99 -13.27
C GLN A 498 -13.92 19.94 -13.88
N ALA A 499 -14.42 19.16 -14.86
CA ALA A 499 -13.66 18.06 -15.44
C ALA A 499 -12.32 18.53 -16.06
N SER A 500 -12.31 19.72 -16.67
CA SER A 500 -11.11 20.38 -17.17
C SER A 500 -10.12 20.78 -16.07
N ALA A 501 -10.60 21.15 -14.89
CA ALA A 501 -9.80 21.60 -13.75
C ALA A 501 -9.41 20.47 -12.76
N LEU A 502 -9.67 19.20 -13.12
CA LEU A 502 -9.28 18.07 -12.28
C LEU A 502 -7.75 18.06 -12.09
N PRO A 503 -7.23 18.02 -10.83
CA PRO A 503 -5.80 18.14 -10.59
C PRO A 503 -5.01 16.99 -11.21
N GLU A 504 -4.01 17.30 -12.02
CA GLU A 504 -3.13 16.28 -12.60
C GLU A 504 -1.90 16.01 -11.71
N LYS A 505 -1.68 16.85 -10.70
CA LYS A 505 -0.57 16.77 -9.75
C LYS A 505 -1.03 17.12 -8.34
N GLN A 506 -0.39 16.52 -7.33
CA GLN A 506 -0.68 16.75 -5.90
C GLN A 506 0.06 17.94 -5.28
#